data_AF-A0A0D0NC31-F1
#
_entry.id   AF-A0A0D0NC31-F1
#
_cell.length_a   1.000
_cell.length_b   1.000
_cell.length_c   1.000
_cell.angle_alpha   90.00
_cell.angle_beta   90.00
_cell.angle_gamma   90.00
#
_symmetry.space_group_name_H-M   'P 1'
#
loop_
_entity.id
_entity.type
_entity.pdbx_description
1 polymer ?
#
loop_
_entity_poly.entity_id
_entity_poly.type
_entity_poly.pdbx_seq_one_letter_code
_entity_poly.pdbx_strand_id
1 'polypeptide(L)' 'MELHREYFTADEERIRGAEGLVSLPLMGIACLAREAGLSVEIESDYLPKHILLGSWAGEFEA' A
#
# COMPACT_ATOMS: atom_id res chain seq x y z
N MET A 1 -6.72 -3.25 8.01
CA MET A 1 -5.28 -2.92 8.01
C MET A 1 -4.83 -2.18 9.27
N GLU A 2 -5.74 -1.76 10.14
CA GLU A 2 -5.41 -0.98 11.33
C GLU A 2 -4.50 -1.72 12.31
N LEU A 3 -4.69 -3.03 12.52
CA LEU A 3 -3.78 -3.83 13.36
C LEU A 3 -2.32 -3.85 12.86
N HIS A 4 -2.11 -3.87 11.54
CA HIS A 4 -0.76 -3.78 10.97
C HIS A 4 -0.17 -2.39 11.23
N ARG A 5 -0.97 -1.35 10.98
CA ARG A 5 -0.59 0.04 11.25
C ARG A 5 -0.21 0.21 12.72
N GLU A 6 -1.10 -0.15 13.64
CA GLU A 6 -0.89 -0.05 15.09
C GLU A 6 0.38 -0.78 15.55
N TYR A 7 0.58 -2.03 15.12
CA TYR A 7 1.73 -2.84 15.51
C TYR A 7 3.06 -2.24 15.03
N PHE A 8 3.10 -1.72 13.80
CA PHE A 8 4.32 -1.17 13.20
C PHE A 8 4.56 0.31 13.54
N THR A 9 3.52 1.05 13.96
CA THR A 9 3.67 2.43 14.47
C THR A 9 3.87 2.51 15.98
N ALA A 10 3.81 1.39 16.70
CA ALA A 10 4.02 1.35 18.15
C ALA A 10 5.49 1.54 18.58
N ASP A 11 6.43 1.49 17.64
CA ASP A 11 7.88 1.50 17.90
C ASP A 11 8.59 2.37 16.86
N GLU A 12 9.35 3.39 17.30
CA GLU A 12 10.06 4.33 16.42
C GLU A 12 11.07 3.64 15.48
N GLU A 13 11.65 2.52 15.90
CA GLU A 13 12.57 1.75 15.07
C GLU A 13 11.81 1.06 13.92
N ARG A 14 10.59 0.59 14.19
CA ARG A 14 9.72 -0.06 13.20
C ARG A 14 9.10 0.93 12.21
N ILE A 15 8.76 2.13 12.67
CA ILE A 15 8.25 3.21 11.81
C ILE A 15 9.24 3.56 10.70
N ARG A 16 10.55 3.54 11.00
CA ARG A 16 11.60 3.91 10.04
C ARG A 16 11.83 2.85 8.97
N GLY A 17 11.31 1.63 9.15
CA GLY A 17 11.37 0.57 8.15
C GLY A 17 10.28 0.71 7.10
N ALA A 18 10.52 0.14 5.91
CA ALA A 18 9.52 0.09 4.84
C ALA A 18 8.20 -0.61 5.28
N GLU A 19 8.31 -1.55 6.22
CA GLU A 19 7.17 -2.25 6.84
C GLU A 19 6.30 -1.32 7.70
N GLY A 20 6.86 -0.23 8.23
CA GLY A 20 6.12 0.81 8.94
C GLY A 20 5.27 1.69 8.05
N LEU A 21 5.66 1.82 6.77
CA LEU A 21 4.99 2.68 5.80
C LEU A 21 3.74 2.02 5.21
N VAL A 22 3.82 0.72 4.90
CA VAL A 22 2.74 -0.03 4.25
C VAL A 22 2.91 -1.53 4.51
N SER A 23 1.79 -2.26 4.54
CA SER A 23 1.82 -3.72 4.50
C SER A 23 2.18 -4.23 3.10
N LEU A 24 3.44 -4.61 2.90
CA LEU A 24 3.92 -5.17 1.62
C LEU A 24 3.13 -6.40 1.14
N PRO A 25 2.77 -7.38 2.00
CA PRO A 25 1.99 -8.54 1.55
C PRO A 25 0.60 -8.14 1.02
N LEU A 26 -0.10 -7.25 1.73
CA LEU A 26 -1.42 -6.79 1.31
C LEU A 26 -1.33 -5.93 0.05
N MET A 27 -0.27 -5.13 -0.08
CA MET A 27 0.01 -4.37 -1.30
C MET A 27 0.24 -5.30 -2.50
N GLY A 28 1.02 -6.37 -2.32
CA GLY A 28 1.23 -7.38 -3.35
C GLY A 28 -0.07 -8.03 -3.82
N ILE A 29 -0.94 -8.43 -2.88
CA ILE A 29 -2.26 -9.00 -3.21
C ILE A 29 -3.12 -7.99 -3.98
N ALA A 30 -3.15 -6.71 -3.54
CA ALA A 30 -3.92 -5.67 -4.23
C ALA A 30 -3.41 -5.42 -5.66
N CYS A 31 -2.09 -5.42 -5.87
CA CYS A 31 -1.49 -5.33 -7.20
C CYS A 31 -1.86 -6.54 -8.08
N LEU A 32 -1.74 -7.76 -7.57
CA LEU A 32 -2.08 -8.98 -8.30
C LEU A 32 -3.56 -9.02 -8.68
N ALA A 33 -4.45 -8.60 -7.78
CA ALA A 33 -5.87 -8.54 -8.06
C ALA A 33 -6.19 -7.51 -9.16
N ARG A 34 -5.52 -6.34 -9.14
CA ARG A 34 -5.63 -5.32 -10.20
C ARG A 34 -5.18 -5.87 -11.55
N GLU A 35 -4.02 -6.53 -11.59
CA GLU A 35 -3.50 -7.15 -12.82
C GLU A 35 -4.42 -8.26 -13.35
N ALA A 36 -5.08 -9.00 -12.45
CA ALA A 36 -6.08 -10.00 -12.81
C ALA A 36 -7.44 -9.42 -13.24
N GLY A 37 -7.60 -8.09 -13.24
CA GLY A 37 -8.87 -7.42 -13.57
C GLY A 37 -9.96 -7.58 -12.50
N LEU A 38 -9.59 -7.98 -11.29
CA LEU A 38 -10.51 -8.07 -10.16
C LEU A 38 -10.72 -6.68 -9.57
N SER A 39 -11.98 -6.27 -9.45
CA SER A 39 -12.34 -5.03 -8.75
C SER A 39 -12.11 -5.22 -7.25
N VAL A 40 -11.04 -4.62 -6.72
CA VAL A 40 -10.78 -4.58 -5.28
C VAL A 40 -11.09 -3.18 -4.78
N GLU A 41 -12.13 -3.08 -3.96
CA GLU A 41 -12.47 -1.84 -3.28
C GLU A 41 -11.61 -1.74 -2.01
N ILE A 42 -10.84 -0.66 -1.90
CA ILE A 42 -9.91 -0.44 -0.80
C ILE A 42 -10.39 0.76 -0.01
N GLU A 43 -11.13 0.49 1.06
CA GLU A 43 -11.55 1.47 2.05
C GLU A 43 -10.44 1.66 3.09
N SER A 44 -9.22 2.01 2.66
CA SER A 44 -8.13 2.25 3.59
C SER A 44 -7.16 3.30 3.10
N ASP A 45 -7.04 4.38 3.87
CA ASP A 45 -6.02 5.41 3.69
C ASP A 45 -4.60 4.90 4.00
N TYR A 46 -4.47 3.66 4.49
CA TYR A 46 -3.20 3.04 4.83
C TYR A 46 -2.47 2.45 3.60
N LEU A 47 -3.19 2.19 2.50
CA LEU A 47 -2.59 1.72 1.25
C LEU A 47 -2.27 2.89 0.32
N PRO A 48 -1.03 3.02 -0.17
CA PRO A 48 -0.66 4.10 -1.10
C PRO A 48 -1.36 3.95 -2.44
N LYS A 49 -2.43 4.73 -2.65
CA LYS A 49 -3.29 4.67 -3.85
C LYS A 49 -2.52 4.81 -5.16
N HIS A 50 -1.57 5.75 -5.25
CA HIS A 50 -0.85 6.01 -6.50
C HIS A 50 0.12 4.89 -6.88
N ILE A 51 0.74 4.24 -5.88
CA ILE A 51 1.57 3.05 -6.11
C ILE A 51 0.68 1.90 -6.59
N LEU A 52 -0.49 1.71 -5.97
CA LEU A 52 -1.44 0.68 -6.38
C LEU A 52 -2.05 0.95 -7.75
N LEU A 53 -2.24 2.20 -8.17
CA LEU A 53 -2.81 2.50 -9.48
C LEU A 53 -1.74 2.59 -10.57
N GLY A 54 -0.46 2.53 -10.22
CA GLY A 54 0.62 2.80 -11.16
C GLY A 54 0.56 4.22 -11.71
N SER A 55 -0.02 5.17 -10.97
CA SER A 55 -0.22 6.55 -11.41
C SER A 55 0.89 7.46 -10.86
N TRP A 56 2.15 7.04 -11.05
CA TRP A 56 3.29 7.72 -10.44
C TRP A 56 3.49 9.10 -11.07
N ALA A 57 3.80 10.09 -10.24
CA ALA A 57 4.02 11.45 -10.70
C ALA A 57 5.20 11.50 -11.68
N GLY A 58 4.93 11.81 -12.94
CA GLY A 58 5.94 11.92 -14.00
C GLY A 58 6.28 10.64 -14.75
N GLU A 59 5.64 9.50 -14.48
CA GLU A 59 5.94 8.23 -15.19
C GLU A 59 5.28 8.14 -16.57
N PHE A 60 4.20 8.88 -16.80
CA PHE A 60 3.57 9.05 -18.11
C PHE A 60 3.50 10.55 -18.41
N GLU A 61 4.36 11.03 -19.33
CA GLU A 61 4.14 12.36 -19.94
C GLU A 61 2.81 12.33 -20.70
N ALA A 62 2.05 13.42 -20.61
CA ALA A 62 0.80 13.62 -21.35
C ALA A 62 1.05 13.87 -22.84
#